data_AF-A0A7I9ZFI5-F1
#
_entry.id   AF-A0A7I9ZFI5-F1
#
_cell.length_a   1.000
_cell.length_b   1.000
_cell.length_c   1.000
_cell.angle_alpha   90.00
_cell.angle_beta   90.00
_cell.angle_gamma   90.00
#
_symmetry.space_group_name_H-M   'P 1'
#
loop_
_entity.id
_entity.type
_entity.pdbx_description
1 polymer ?
#
loop_
_entity_poly.entity_id
_entity_poly.type
_entity_poly.pdbx_seq_one_letter_code
_entity_poly.pdbx_strand_id
1 'polypeptide(L)'
;MRRWGMIEEGEKPVPNKNIRLVIEWLDRYAEALPLTVIGAAIPALETALDGALLKFLLDEVDDPICGEVFNKVNSDESRHLAVGFQVLNDLGASPMRIHAIQTVGAVMDPRILTGALLYIPLLTRMLMNLNAMGLSEEKLYNAVTRYGNVGDRSEHTRRVPGYHILKAHMSSSIKRSQPFTSFPSA
;
A
#
# COMPACT_ATOMS: atom_id res chain seq x y z
N MET A 1 -4.68 -10.10 20.51
CA MET A 1 -5.68 -11.07 20.00
C MET A 1 -6.32 -11.88 21.13
N ARG A 2 -5.56 -12.53 22.03
CA ARG A 2 -6.13 -13.22 23.22
C ARG A 2 -6.95 -12.30 24.13
N ARG A 3 -6.39 -11.13 24.48
CA ARG A 3 -7.06 -10.08 25.28
C ARG A 3 -8.44 -9.70 24.72
N TRP A 4 -8.60 -9.79 23.41
CA TRP A 4 -9.81 -9.39 22.68
C TRP A 4 -10.71 -10.58 22.33
N GLY A 5 -10.47 -11.76 22.91
CA GLY A 5 -11.26 -12.97 22.67
C GLY A 5 -11.19 -13.51 21.24
N MET A 6 -10.23 -13.04 20.43
CA MET A 6 -10.14 -13.41 19.01
C MET A 6 -9.45 -14.76 18.76
N ILE A 7 -8.72 -15.28 19.76
CA ILE A 7 -8.00 -16.55 19.69
C ILE A 7 -8.02 -17.22 21.06
N GLU A 8 -8.14 -18.54 21.08
CA GLU A 8 -8.10 -19.35 22.29
C GLU A 8 -6.68 -19.44 22.88
N GLU A 9 -6.59 -19.95 24.11
CA GLU A 9 -5.30 -20.19 24.76
C GLU A 9 -4.53 -21.31 24.05
N GLY A 10 -3.30 -21.02 23.61
CA GLY A 10 -2.49 -21.94 22.82
C GLY A 10 -2.76 -21.91 21.30
N GLU A 11 -3.85 -21.26 20.86
CA GLU A 11 -4.14 -21.08 19.45
C GLU A 11 -3.15 -20.11 18.79
N LYS A 12 -2.69 -20.46 17.59
CA LYS A 12 -1.85 -19.60 16.75
C LYS A 12 -2.67 -19.17 15.52
N PRO A 13 -2.83 -17.86 15.26
CA PRO A 13 -3.54 -17.41 14.08
C PRO A 13 -2.79 -17.86 12.82
N VAL A 14 -3.51 -18.52 11.91
CA VAL A 14 -2.95 -18.97 10.62
C VAL A 14 -3.27 -17.93 9.56
N PRO A 15 -2.28 -17.42 8.81
CA PRO A 15 -2.55 -16.48 7.73
C PRO A 15 -3.43 -17.14 6.66
N ASN A 16 -4.31 -16.34 6.06
CA ASN A 16 -5.09 -16.76 4.90
C ASN A 16 -4.15 -17.27 3.79
N LYS A 17 -4.57 -18.30 3.03
CA LYS A 17 -3.80 -18.87 1.92
C LYS A 17 -3.25 -17.81 0.96
N ASN A 18 -4.03 -16.78 0.63
CA ASN A 18 -3.58 -15.72 -0.27
C ASN A 18 -2.46 -14.87 0.32
N ILE A 19 -2.56 -14.56 1.62
CA ILE A 19 -1.52 -13.81 2.34
C ILE A 19 -0.25 -14.66 2.42
N ARG A 20 -0.40 -15.95 2.73
CA ARG A 20 0.72 -16.89 2.76
C ARG A 20 1.45 -16.96 1.43
N LEU A 21 0.72 -17.06 0.31
CA LEU A 21 1.31 -17.06 -1.03
C LEU A 21 2.09 -15.79 -1.33
N VAL A 22 1.56 -14.62 -0.94
CA VAL A 22 2.27 -13.35 -1.13
C VAL A 22 3.51 -13.25 -0.24
N ILE A 23 3.44 -13.71 1.01
CA ILE A 23 4.61 -13.76 1.91
C ILE A 23 5.67 -14.70 1.35
N GLU A 24 5.30 -15.93 0.97
CA GLU A 24 6.26 -16.90 0.40
C GLU A 24 6.88 -16.39 -0.90
N TRP A 25 6.13 -15.63 -1.70
CA TRP A 25 6.65 -14.99 -2.90
C TRP A 25 7.62 -13.84 -2.55
N LEU A 26 7.27 -12.99 -1.59
CA LEU A 26 8.13 -11.90 -1.11
C LEU A 26 9.45 -12.45 -0.53
N ASP A 27 9.37 -13.43 0.37
CA ASP A 27 10.56 -14.06 0.98
C ASP A 27 11.51 -14.64 -0.07
N ARG A 28 10.96 -15.14 -1.18
CA ARG A 28 11.75 -15.76 -2.24
C ARG A 28 12.30 -14.77 -3.27
N TYR A 29 11.58 -13.70 -3.56
CA TYR A 29 11.84 -12.86 -4.74
C TYR A 29 11.92 -11.35 -4.47
N ALA A 30 11.82 -10.91 -3.22
CA ALA A 30 11.92 -9.48 -2.89
C ALA A 30 13.24 -8.85 -3.39
N GLU A 31 14.35 -9.59 -3.32
CA GLU A 31 15.66 -9.11 -3.82
C GLU A 31 15.70 -8.89 -5.33
N ALA A 32 14.82 -9.54 -6.09
CA ALA A 32 14.74 -9.37 -7.54
C ALA A 32 13.97 -8.10 -7.93
N LEU A 33 13.20 -7.52 -7.02
CA LEU A 33 12.43 -6.32 -7.32
C LEU A 33 13.36 -5.10 -7.49
N PRO A 34 13.20 -4.32 -8.57
CA PRO A 34 13.96 -3.09 -8.71
C PRO A 34 13.68 -2.16 -7.54
N LEU A 35 14.73 -1.48 -7.08
CA LEU A 35 14.62 -0.52 -5.98
C LEU A 35 13.61 0.60 -6.26
N THR A 36 13.40 0.96 -7.53
CA THR A 36 12.37 1.91 -7.95
C THR A 36 10.93 1.40 -7.77
N VAL A 37 10.72 0.08 -7.81
CA VAL A 37 9.42 -0.54 -7.53
C VAL A 37 9.16 -0.56 -6.03
N ILE A 38 10.11 -1.05 -5.24
CA ILE A 38 9.99 -1.09 -3.77
C ILE A 38 9.90 0.33 -3.19
N GLY A 39 10.74 1.25 -3.68
CA GLY A 39 10.75 2.66 -3.24
C GLY A 39 9.47 3.41 -3.58
N ALA A 40 8.69 2.96 -4.57
CA ALA A 40 7.34 3.50 -4.82
C ALA A 40 6.28 2.79 -3.97
N ALA A 41 6.44 1.49 -3.73
CA ALA A 41 5.49 0.66 -2.97
C ALA A 41 5.42 1.01 -1.49
N ILE A 42 6.58 1.22 -0.84
CA ILE A 42 6.61 1.51 0.61
C ILE A 42 5.82 2.79 0.94
N PRO A 43 6.09 3.97 0.34
CA PRO A 43 5.35 5.19 0.68
C PRO A 43 3.85 5.09 0.36
N ALA A 44 3.47 4.30 -0.64
CA ALA A 44 2.07 4.04 -0.96
C ALA A 44 1.37 3.24 0.14
N LEU A 45 2.02 2.18 0.63
CA LEU A 45 1.51 1.37 1.74
C LEU A 45 1.42 2.20 3.02
N GLU A 46 2.45 2.98 3.35
CA GLU A 46 2.41 3.85 4.54
C GLU A 46 1.33 4.92 4.44
N THR A 47 1.09 5.47 3.26
CA THR A 47 0.04 6.47 3.09
C THR A 47 -1.35 5.85 3.28
N ALA A 48 -1.54 4.60 2.85
CA ALA A 48 -2.78 3.86 3.11
C ALA A 48 -2.93 3.49 4.59
N LEU A 49 -1.83 3.12 5.25
CA LEU A 49 -1.81 2.74 6.65
C LEU A 49 -2.10 3.94 7.57
N ASP A 50 -1.35 5.03 7.45
CA ASP A 50 -1.54 6.29 8.20
C ASP A 50 -2.83 7.02 7.81
N GLY A 51 -3.13 7.07 6.51
CA GLY A 51 -4.22 7.87 5.97
C GLY A 51 -5.61 7.27 6.17
N ALA A 52 -5.71 5.94 6.22
CA ALA A 52 -6.99 5.23 6.24
C ALA A 52 -7.08 4.19 7.36
N LEU A 53 -6.17 3.21 7.39
CA LEU A 53 -6.29 2.04 8.28
C LEU A 53 -6.18 2.43 9.76
N LEU A 54 -5.13 3.14 10.17
CA LEU A 54 -4.94 3.52 11.57
C LEU A 54 -6.06 4.42 12.08
N LYS A 55 -6.50 5.39 11.26
CA LYS A 55 -7.62 6.26 11.60
C LYS A 55 -8.92 5.49 11.78
N PHE A 56 -9.20 4.52 10.92
CA PHE A 56 -10.35 3.65 11.10
C PHE A 56 -10.26 2.83 12.39
N LEU A 57 -9.10 2.24 12.67
CA LEU A 57 -8.91 1.45 13.89
C LEU A 57 -9.01 2.30 15.16
N LEU A 58 -8.55 3.54 15.15
CA LEU A 58 -8.70 4.49 16.26
C LEU A 58 -10.16 4.90 16.49
N ASP A 59 -10.97 4.98 15.43
CA ASP A 59 -12.39 5.34 15.53
C ASP A 59 -13.27 4.15 15.96
N GLU A 60 -12.93 2.92 15.56
CA GLU A 60 -13.77 1.74 15.73
C GLU A 60 -13.41 0.89 16.96
N VAL A 61 -12.15 0.90 17.40
CA VAL A 61 -11.70 0.04 18.51
C VAL A 61 -11.69 0.81 19.83
N ASP A 62 -12.72 0.60 20.64
CA ASP A 62 -12.84 1.14 21.99
C ASP A 62 -12.00 0.34 23.02
N ASP A 63 -10.67 0.37 22.87
CA ASP A 63 -9.72 -0.11 23.88
C ASP A 63 -8.60 0.92 24.09
N PRO A 64 -8.46 1.51 25.30
CA PRO A 64 -7.47 2.55 25.57
C PRO A 64 -6.02 2.10 25.32
N ILE A 65 -5.70 0.81 25.51
CA ILE A 65 -4.36 0.29 25.21
C ILE A 65 -4.13 0.25 23.70
N CYS A 66 -5.15 -0.11 22.94
CA CYS A 66 -5.10 -0.12 21.49
C CYS A 66 -4.87 1.30 20.95
N GLY A 67 -5.58 2.28 21.50
CA GLY A 67 -5.38 3.70 21.20
C GLY A 67 -3.96 4.19 21.49
N GLU A 68 -3.39 3.85 22.64
CA GLU A 68 -2.00 4.22 22.96
C GLU A 68 -0.99 3.61 21.98
N VAL A 69 -1.16 2.34 21.62
CA VAL A 69 -0.30 1.64 20.66
C VAL A 69 -0.41 2.27 19.27
N PHE A 70 -1.64 2.49 18.77
CA PHE A 70 -1.82 3.10 17.45
C PHE A 70 -1.34 4.55 17.39
N ASN A 71 -1.43 5.31 18.47
CA ASN A 71 -0.82 6.64 18.53
C ASN A 71 0.71 6.59 18.38
N LYS A 72 1.38 5.59 18.97
CA LYS A 72 2.83 5.39 18.80
C LYS A 72 3.16 4.97 17.37
N VAL A 73 2.43 4.00 16.81
CA VAL A 73 2.59 3.57 15.41
C VAL A 73 2.40 4.76 14.46
N ASN A 74 1.32 5.53 14.61
CA ASN A 74 1.04 6.71 13.80
C ASN A 74 2.16 7.77 13.89
N SER A 75 2.82 7.91 15.05
CA SER A 75 3.99 8.77 15.21
C SER A 75 5.18 8.30 14.38
N ASP A 76 5.42 6.98 14.32
CA ASP A 76 6.46 6.38 13.48
C ASP A 76 6.13 6.52 11.98
N GLU A 77 4.88 6.33 11.57
CA GLU A 77 4.51 6.38 10.14
C GLU A 77 4.71 7.75 9.50
N SER A 78 4.57 8.83 10.27
CA SER A 78 4.91 10.17 9.78
C SER A 78 6.38 10.28 9.35
N ARG A 79 7.29 9.60 10.06
CA ARG A 79 8.72 9.53 9.72
C ARG A 79 8.96 8.58 8.56
N HIS A 80 8.29 7.42 8.53
CA HIS A 80 8.39 6.49 7.40
C HIS A 80 7.96 7.13 6.08
N LEU A 81 6.90 7.92 6.09
CA LEU A 81 6.46 8.68 4.93
C LEU A 81 7.52 9.68 4.46
N ALA A 82 8.08 10.46 5.39
CA ALA A 82 9.13 11.43 5.05
C ALA A 82 10.36 10.75 4.42
N VAL A 83 10.85 9.69 5.05
CA VAL A 83 11.99 8.91 4.54
C VAL A 83 11.64 8.26 3.21
N GLY A 84 10.46 7.64 3.09
CA GLY A 84 10.02 6.95 1.90
C GLY A 84 9.93 7.87 0.68
N PHE A 85 9.34 9.06 0.83
CA PHE A 85 9.29 10.03 -0.26
C PHE A 85 10.66 10.64 -0.59
N GLN A 86 11.53 10.83 0.41
CA GLN A 86 12.91 11.26 0.16
C GLN A 86 13.68 10.21 -0.66
N VAL A 87 13.62 8.94 -0.24
CA VAL A 87 14.25 7.83 -0.98
C VAL A 87 13.71 7.75 -2.40
N LEU A 88 12.38 7.85 -2.58
CA LEU A 88 11.77 7.83 -3.90
C LEU A 88 12.22 9.01 -4.79
N ASN A 89 12.38 10.19 -4.20
CA ASN A 89 12.91 11.36 -4.90
C ASN A 89 14.37 11.14 -5.31
N ASP A 90 15.22 10.63 -4.41
CA ASP A 90 16.63 10.37 -4.67
C ASP A 90 16.81 9.29 -5.74
N LEU A 91 15.95 8.27 -5.75
CA LEU A 91 15.91 7.28 -6.83
C LEU A 91 15.60 7.95 -8.17
N GLY A 92 14.62 8.85 -8.22
CA GLY A 92 14.23 9.60 -9.42
C GLY A 92 15.31 10.54 -9.97
N ALA A 93 16.34 10.87 -9.16
CA ALA A 93 17.47 11.68 -9.60
C ALA A 93 18.32 10.96 -10.66
N SER A 94 18.23 9.62 -10.70
CA SER A 94 18.97 8.77 -11.62
C SER A 94 18.69 9.10 -13.09
N PRO A 95 19.65 8.88 -14.00
CA PRO A 95 19.43 9.04 -15.44
C PRO A 95 18.23 8.24 -15.95
N MET A 96 17.41 8.82 -16.82
CA MET A 96 16.18 8.19 -17.34
C MET A 96 16.40 6.80 -17.97
N ARG A 97 17.58 6.56 -18.57
CA ARG A 97 17.96 5.23 -19.10
C ARG A 97 17.91 4.13 -18.03
N ILE A 98 18.27 4.45 -16.78
CA ILE A 98 18.25 3.49 -15.67
C ILE A 98 16.80 3.11 -15.35
N HIS A 99 15.91 4.10 -15.28
CA HIS A 99 14.48 3.85 -15.06
C HIS A 99 13.85 3.02 -16.17
N ALA A 100 14.20 3.29 -17.42
CA ALA A 100 13.74 2.50 -18.56
C ALA A 100 14.21 1.04 -18.47
N ILE A 101 15.51 0.82 -18.22
CA ILE A 101 16.08 -0.53 -18.09
C ILE A 101 15.44 -1.29 -16.92
N GLN A 102 15.32 -0.65 -15.75
CA GLN A 102 14.70 -1.27 -14.58
C GLN A 102 13.23 -1.62 -14.81
N THR A 103 12.48 -0.74 -15.49
CA THR A 103 11.07 -0.97 -15.79
C THR A 103 10.91 -2.12 -16.78
N VAL A 104 11.69 -2.12 -17.86
CA VAL A 104 11.69 -3.22 -18.86
C VAL A 104 12.09 -4.54 -18.20
N GLY A 105 13.14 -4.52 -17.38
CA GLY A 105 13.55 -5.68 -16.58
C GLY A 105 12.42 -6.20 -15.68
N ALA A 106 11.69 -5.29 -15.01
CA ALA A 106 10.59 -5.66 -14.14
C ALA A 106 9.43 -6.34 -14.88
N VAL A 107 9.03 -5.79 -16.03
CA VAL A 107 7.90 -6.33 -16.80
C VAL A 107 8.25 -7.61 -17.57
N MET A 108 9.53 -7.87 -17.81
CA MET A 108 10.00 -9.09 -18.47
C MET A 108 10.39 -10.19 -17.48
N ASP A 109 10.58 -9.88 -16.19
CA ASP A 109 10.94 -10.87 -15.19
C ASP A 109 9.72 -11.69 -14.75
N PRO A 110 9.67 -13.00 -15.05
CA PRO A 110 8.53 -13.84 -14.68
C PRO A 110 8.30 -13.94 -13.17
N ARG A 111 9.35 -13.75 -12.36
CA ARG A 111 9.25 -13.73 -10.90
C ARG A 111 8.39 -12.54 -10.46
N ILE A 112 8.68 -11.35 -10.98
CA ILE A 112 7.96 -10.10 -10.69
C ILE A 112 6.53 -10.17 -11.22
N LEU A 113 6.32 -10.69 -12.43
CA LEU A 113 4.99 -10.88 -12.99
C LEU A 113 4.13 -11.81 -12.13
N THR A 114 4.72 -12.90 -11.61
CA THR A 114 4.03 -13.79 -10.66
C THR A 114 3.63 -13.04 -9.40
N GLY A 115 4.51 -12.18 -8.87
CA GLY A 115 4.21 -11.33 -7.72
C GLY A 115 3.04 -10.38 -7.97
N ALA A 116 3.03 -9.72 -9.13
CA ALA A 116 1.93 -8.83 -9.52
C ALA A 116 0.58 -9.60 -9.59
N LEU A 117 0.59 -10.81 -10.16
CA LEU A 117 -0.59 -11.67 -10.23
C LEU A 117 -1.12 -12.11 -8.85
N LEU A 118 -0.24 -12.28 -7.86
CA LEU A 118 -0.63 -12.58 -6.48
C LEU A 118 -1.09 -11.32 -5.72
N TYR A 119 -0.41 -10.19 -5.94
CA TYR A 119 -0.63 -8.93 -5.24
C TYR A 119 -1.96 -8.26 -5.60
N ILE A 120 -2.28 -8.12 -6.90
CA ILE A 120 -3.48 -7.42 -7.37
C ILE A 120 -4.78 -7.98 -6.73
N PRO A 121 -5.06 -9.30 -6.76
CA PRO A 121 -6.27 -9.85 -6.15
C PRO A 121 -6.24 -9.77 -4.62
N LEU A 122 -5.07 -9.87 -3.99
CA LEU A 122 -4.95 -9.70 -2.53
C LEU A 122 -5.35 -8.29 -2.12
N LEU A 123 -4.77 -7.26 -2.76
CA LEU A 123 -5.07 -5.87 -2.45
C LEU A 123 -6.55 -5.55 -2.68
N THR A 124 -7.10 -6.02 -3.81
CA THR A 124 -8.52 -5.82 -4.13
C THR A 124 -9.42 -6.41 -3.04
N ARG A 125 -9.12 -7.63 -2.57
CA ARG A 125 -9.88 -8.27 -1.48
C ARG A 125 -9.71 -7.56 -0.15
N MET A 126 -8.50 -7.10 0.18
CA MET A 126 -8.25 -6.33 1.39
C MET A 126 -9.08 -5.04 1.42
N LEU A 127 -9.09 -4.29 0.31
CA LEU A 127 -9.90 -3.08 0.18
C LEU A 127 -11.40 -3.36 0.33
N MET A 128 -11.91 -4.41 -0.34
CA MET A 128 -13.32 -4.80 -0.20
C MET A 128 -13.67 -5.21 1.23
N ASN A 129 -12.81 -5.98 1.90
CA ASN A 129 -13.02 -6.39 3.29
C ASN A 129 -13.01 -5.18 4.23
N LEU A 130 -12.08 -4.23 4.03
CA LEU A 130 -12.02 -3.00 4.83
C LEU A 130 -13.28 -2.15 4.63
N ASN A 131 -13.77 -1.99 3.40
CA ASN A 131 -15.01 -1.29 3.12
C ASN A 131 -16.21 -1.99 3.80
N ALA A 132 -16.27 -3.32 3.71
CA ALA A 132 -17.30 -4.12 4.39
C ALA A 132 -17.25 -4.03 5.92
N MET A 133 -16.06 -3.76 6.50
CA MET A 133 -15.87 -3.51 7.93
C MET A 133 -16.15 -2.04 8.33
N GLY A 134 -16.51 -1.16 7.40
CA GLY A 134 -16.86 0.23 7.68
C GLY A 134 -15.77 1.26 7.41
N LEU A 135 -14.65 0.87 6.79
CA LEU A 135 -13.63 1.85 6.34
C LEU A 135 -14.23 2.73 5.25
N SER A 136 -14.37 4.04 5.54
CA SER A 136 -14.94 4.96 4.56
C SER A 136 -14.08 5.08 3.30
N GLU A 137 -14.75 5.09 2.15
CA GLU A 137 -14.11 5.27 0.85
C GLU A 137 -13.40 6.61 0.75
N GLU A 138 -13.90 7.63 1.45
CA GLU A 138 -13.26 8.93 1.57
C GLU A 138 -11.87 8.84 2.21
N LYS A 139 -11.69 8.05 3.28
CA LYS A 139 -10.39 7.84 3.93
C LYS A 139 -9.40 7.19 2.96
N LEU A 140 -9.84 6.18 2.20
CA LEU A 140 -9.04 5.54 1.15
C LEU A 140 -8.68 6.52 0.02
N TYR A 141 -9.63 7.32 -0.45
CA TYR A 141 -9.42 8.32 -1.49
C TYR A 141 -8.42 9.39 -1.02
N ASN A 142 -8.56 9.86 0.22
CA ASN A 142 -7.66 10.84 0.82
C ASN A 142 -6.25 10.28 0.96
N ALA A 143 -6.09 8.99 1.29
CA ALA A 143 -4.78 8.33 1.30
C ALA A 143 -4.13 8.33 -0.09
N VAL A 144 -4.84 7.89 -1.13
CA VAL A 144 -4.28 7.87 -2.49
C VAL A 144 -3.99 9.27 -3.02
N THR A 145 -4.86 10.24 -2.71
CA THR A 145 -4.67 11.64 -3.05
C THR A 145 -3.43 12.22 -2.36
N ARG A 146 -3.21 11.89 -1.09
CA ARG A 146 -2.01 12.29 -0.35
C ARG A 146 -0.74 11.69 -0.98
N TYR A 147 -0.76 10.42 -1.35
CA TYR A 147 0.38 9.78 -2.03
C TYR A 147 0.73 10.53 -3.32
N GLY A 148 -0.28 10.85 -4.14
CA GLY A 148 -0.12 11.64 -5.34
C GLY A 148 0.40 13.05 -5.06
N ASN A 149 -0.20 13.77 -4.11
CA ASN A 149 0.17 15.15 -3.81
C ASN A 149 1.60 15.29 -3.29
N VAL A 150 2.05 14.38 -2.41
CA VAL A 150 3.41 14.43 -1.88
C VAL A 150 4.42 14.03 -2.96
N GLY A 151 4.17 12.92 -3.66
CA GLY A 151 5.06 12.46 -4.73
C GLY A 151 5.15 13.43 -5.90
N ASP A 152 4.04 14.10 -6.26
CA ASP A 152 4.04 15.09 -7.34
C ASP A 152 4.76 16.39 -6.93
N ARG A 153 4.94 16.70 -5.64
CA ARG A 153 5.68 17.90 -5.20
C ARG A 153 7.20 17.69 -5.19
N SER A 154 7.65 16.45 -5.16
CA SER A 154 9.07 16.12 -5.19
C SER A 154 9.69 16.44 -6.54
N GLU A 155 10.96 16.88 -6.53
CA GLU A 155 11.69 17.34 -7.71
C GLU A 155 11.86 16.23 -8.76
N HIS A 156 12.05 15.00 -8.33
CA HIS A 156 12.49 13.90 -9.18
C HIS A 156 11.55 12.69 -9.17
N THR A 157 10.69 12.53 -8.17
CA THR A 157 9.75 11.40 -8.07
C THR A 157 8.91 11.18 -9.33
N ARG A 158 8.49 12.26 -10.00
CA ARG A 158 7.73 12.20 -11.26
C ARG A 158 8.45 11.48 -12.40
N ARG A 159 9.77 11.27 -12.30
CA ARG A 159 10.58 10.57 -13.28
C ARG A 159 10.60 9.05 -13.09
N VAL A 160 10.08 8.55 -11.97
CA VAL A 160 10.06 7.12 -11.62
C VAL A 160 8.80 6.47 -12.21
N PRO A 161 8.91 5.52 -13.18
CA PRO A 161 7.73 4.89 -13.78
C PRO A 161 6.89 4.10 -12.77
N GLY A 162 7.54 3.40 -11.83
CA GLY A 162 6.87 2.64 -10.78
C GLY A 162 5.93 3.48 -9.91
N TYR A 163 6.27 4.75 -9.64
CA TYR A 163 5.42 5.68 -8.91
C TYR A 163 4.08 5.89 -9.63
N HIS A 164 4.11 6.12 -10.94
CA HIS A 164 2.90 6.36 -11.75
C HIS A 164 2.05 5.10 -11.91
N ILE A 165 2.68 3.95 -12.15
CA ILE A 165 1.99 2.66 -12.26
C ILE A 165 1.22 2.39 -10.97
N LEU A 166 1.88 2.55 -9.82
CA LEU A 166 1.27 2.28 -8.53
C LEU A 166 0.18 3.31 -8.17
N LYS A 167 0.42 4.60 -8.44
CA LYS A 167 -0.59 5.67 -8.30
C LYS A 167 -1.86 5.32 -9.09
N ALA A 168 -1.70 4.95 -10.35
CA ALA A 168 -2.81 4.56 -11.22
C ALA A 168 -3.54 3.30 -10.72
N HIS A 169 -2.80 2.28 -10.29
CA HIS A 169 -3.37 1.05 -9.74
C HIS A 169 -4.21 1.32 -8.48
N MET A 170 -3.71 2.14 -7.55
CA MET A 170 -4.43 2.50 -6.34
C MET A 170 -5.70 3.31 -6.63
N SER A 171 -5.60 4.33 -7.50
CA SER A 171 -6.77 5.10 -7.93
C SER A 171 -7.83 4.22 -8.61
N SER A 172 -7.40 3.27 -9.45
CA SER A 172 -8.31 2.33 -10.12
C SER A 172 -8.98 1.38 -9.13
N SER A 173 -8.23 0.88 -8.15
CA SER A 173 -8.76 -0.05 -7.14
C SER A 173 -9.85 0.58 -6.28
N ILE A 174 -9.70 1.86 -5.91
CA ILE A 174 -10.75 2.62 -5.20
C ILE A 174 -11.95 2.88 -6.11
N LYS A 175 -11.73 3.26 -7.37
CA LYS A 175 -12.84 3.46 -8.31
C LYS A 175 -13.66 2.19 -8.52
N ARG A 176 -13.01 1.02 -8.47
CA ARG A 176 -13.66 -0.29 -8.66
C ARG A 176 -14.39 -0.79 -7.42
N SER A 177 -14.04 -0.32 -6.21
CA SER A 177 -14.79 -0.64 -5.00
C SER A 177 -16.13 0.11 -4.91
N GLN A 178 -16.33 1.13 -5.75
CA GLN A 178 -17.62 1.81 -5.90
C GLN A 178 -18.64 0.83 -6.52
N PRO A 179 -19.75 0.50 -5.84
CA PRO A 179 -20.89 -0.08 -6.54
C PRO A 179 -21.37 0.95 -7.57
N PHE A 180 -21.67 0.53 -8.81
CA PHE A 180 -22.06 1.36 -9.95
C PHE A 180 -22.95 2.58 -9.59
N THR A 181 -22.34 3.71 -9.24
CA THR A 181 -22.97 5.04 -9.26
C THR A 181 -22.32 5.81 -10.39
N SER A 182 -22.67 5.39 -11.62
CA SER A 182 -22.54 6.24 -12.79
C SER A 182 -23.56 7.38 -12.68
N PHE A 183 -23.12 8.56 -12.22
CA PHE A 183 -23.74 9.80 -12.71
C PHE A 183 -22.94 10.24 -13.94
N PRO A 184 -23.56 10.30 -15.13
CA PRO A 184 -22.95 10.97 -16.26
C PRO A 184 -23.01 12.47 -15.97
N SER A 185 -21.84 13.11 -15.95
CA SER A 185 -21.73 14.56 -16.03
C SER A 185 -22.16 15.03 -17.42
N ALA A 186 -23.28 15.73 -17.48
CA ALA A 186 -23.64 16.71 -18.51
C ALA A 186 -24.37 17.87 -17.81
#